data_AF-A0A2W2CTZ0-F1
#
_entry.id   AF-A0A2W2CTZ0-F1
#
_cell.length_a   1.000
_cell.length_b   1.000
_cell.length_c   1.000
_cell.angle_alpha   90.00
_cell.angle_beta   90.00
_cell.angle_gamma   90.00
#
_symmetry.space_group_name_H-M   'P 1'
#
loop_
_entity.id
_entity.type
_entity.pdbx_description
1 polymer ?
#
loop_
_entity_poly.entity_id
_entity_poly.type
_entity_poly.pdbx_seq_one_letter_code
_entity_poly.pdbx_strand_id
1 'polypeptide(L)'
;MTVGEDVERLAASLADRLDAVTFTDLTTDQVTARLIDAVVDWAAERGWRVYRRAPSVLPLPPPMSAQQSVLDVACARPDGPPVVIEIDHGTRRRTWEKLLAEADAGRIPLWLRWGPGRFTAPPPPPIRMVTCEVTRRPDPTGRGRVHSRSPRADKLPPAHSVVRVGEVAAVELPLPPPKPPGASA
;
A
#
# COMPACT_ATOMS: atom_id res chain seq x y z
N MET A 1 -7.43 -0.65 26.28
CA MET A 1 -7.04 -0.86 24.87
C MET A 1 -5.66 -0.27 24.69
N THR A 2 -4.72 -1.06 24.19
CA THR A 2 -3.32 -0.65 24.05
C THR A 2 -3.12 0.18 22.78
N VAL A 3 -2.04 0.97 22.73
CA VAL A 3 -1.69 1.75 21.52
C VAL A 3 -1.55 0.83 20.32
N GLY A 4 -0.92 -0.34 20.47
CA GLY A 4 -0.74 -1.32 19.40
C GLY A 4 -2.06 -1.84 18.83
N GLU A 5 -3.03 -2.19 19.68
CA GLU A 5 -4.38 -2.61 19.23
C GLU A 5 -5.11 -1.49 18.49
N ASP A 6 -4.90 -0.24 18.87
CA ASP A 6 -5.47 0.91 18.17
C ASP A 6 -4.85 1.10 16.78
N VAL A 7 -3.53 0.99 16.65
CA VAL A 7 -2.88 1.09 15.33
C VAL A 7 -3.39 0.00 14.37
N GLU A 8 -3.53 -1.25 14.82
CA GLU A 8 -4.04 -2.33 13.96
C GLU A 8 -5.48 -2.06 13.49
N ARG A 9 -6.37 -1.61 14.39
CA ARG A 9 -7.74 -1.29 14.01
C ARG A 9 -7.83 -0.11 13.04
N LEU A 10 -6.98 0.90 13.22
CA LEU A 10 -6.91 2.04 12.31
C LEU A 10 -6.40 1.63 10.93
N ALA A 11 -5.36 0.80 10.87
CA ALA A 11 -4.82 0.27 9.62
C ALA A 11 -5.87 -0.59 8.89
N ALA A 12 -6.57 -1.48 9.61
CA ALA A 12 -7.64 -2.30 9.06
C ALA A 12 -8.81 -1.44 8.55
N SER A 13 -9.26 -0.48 9.34
CA SER A 13 -10.35 0.42 8.94
C SER A 13 -10.00 1.29 7.73
N LEU A 14 -8.73 1.71 7.60
CA LEU A 14 -8.28 2.42 6.41
C LEU A 14 -8.20 1.47 5.20
N ALA A 15 -7.77 0.22 5.38
CA ALA A 15 -7.78 -0.78 4.32
C ALA A 15 -9.20 -0.99 3.76
N ASP A 16 -10.21 -1.12 4.63
CA ASP A 16 -11.62 -1.26 4.23
C ASP A 16 -12.10 -0.07 3.38
N ARG A 17 -11.73 1.17 3.78
CA ARG A 17 -12.02 2.37 2.99
C ARG A 17 -11.40 2.27 1.59
N LEU A 18 -10.13 1.87 1.51
CA LEU A 18 -9.39 1.81 0.25
C LEU A 18 -9.93 0.72 -0.67
N ASP A 19 -10.49 -0.36 -0.13
CA ASP A 19 -11.15 -1.42 -0.91
C ASP A 19 -12.39 -0.93 -1.67
N ALA A 20 -13.04 0.15 -1.20
CA ALA A 20 -14.12 0.82 -1.91
C ALA A 20 -13.64 1.83 -2.97
N VAL A 21 -12.35 2.16 -3.03
CA VAL A 21 -11.82 3.15 -3.99
C VAL A 21 -11.67 2.51 -5.37
N THR A 22 -12.29 3.14 -6.36
CA THR A 22 -12.22 2.77 -7.77
C THR A 22 -11.76 3.93 -8.62
N PHE A 23 -11.08 3.62 -9.72
CA PHE A 23 -10.69 4.57 -10.76
C PHE A 23 -10.16 3.84 -11.98
N THR A 24 -10.15 4.54 -13.11
CA THR A 24 -9.67 4.01 -14.39
C THR A 24 -8.69 5.00 -15.00
N ASP A 25 -7.57 4.46 -15.48
CA ASP A 25 -6.56 5.16 -16.27
C ASP A 25 -5.99 6.44 -15.68
N LEU A 26 -5.77 6.44 -14.36
CA LEU A 26 -5.11 7.55 -13.69
C LEU A 26 -3.58 7.44 -13.81
N THR A 27 -2.93 8.58 -14.02
CA THR A 27 -1.47 8.71 -13.88
C THR A 27 -1.05 8.54 -12.42
N THR A 28 0.25 8.37 -12.16
CA THR A 28 0.79 8.20 -10.81
C THR A 28 0.39 9.32 -9.85
N ASP A 29 0.45 10.58 -10.30
CA ASP A 29 0.11 11.73 -9.47
C ASP A 29 -1.40 11.77 -9.19
N GLN A 30 -2.22 11.45 -10.19
CA GLN A 30 -3.67 11.37 -10.04
C GLN A 30 -4.11 10.25 -9.09
N VAL A 31 -3.46 9.07 -9.12
CA VAL A 31 -3.71 8.01 -8.15
C VAL A 31 -3.35 8.48 -6.75
N THR A 32 -2.17 9.09 -6.57
CA THR A 32 -1.74 9.59 -5.26
C THR A 32 -2.71 10.62 -4.71
N ALA A 33 -3.13 11.59 -5.54
CA ALA A 33 -4.15 12.58 -5.16
C ALA A 33 -5.49 11.92 -4.79
N ARG A 34 -5.96 10.96 -5.59
CA ARG A 34 -7.20 10.22 -5.32
C ARG A 34 -7.17 9.46 -3.99
N LEU A 35 -6.02 8.87 -3.64
CA LEU A 35 -5.81 8.17 -2.38
C LEU A 35 -5.71 9.14 -1.20
N ILE A 36 -5.06 10.30 -1.37
CA ILE A 36 -5.08 11.39 -0.38
C ILE A 36 -6.53 11.80 -0.09
N ASP A 37 -7.34 12.01 -1.12
CA ASP A 37 -8.76 12.37 -0.95
C ASP A 37 -9.51 11.28 -0.17
N ALA A 38 -9.32 10.01 -0.52
CA ALA A 38 -9.98 8.89 0.17
C ALA A 38 -9.61 8.79 1.66
N VAL A 39 -8.33 9.07 2.00
CA VAL A 39 -7.84 9.13 3.39
C VAL A 39 -8.44 10.33 4.13
N VAL A 40 -8.50 11.50 3.47
CA VAL A 40 -9.08 12.71 4.05
C VAL A 40 -10.55 12.49 4.37
N ASP A 41 -11.32 11.91 3.45
CA ASP A 41 -12.73 11.57 3.66
C ASP A 41 -12.89 10.59 4.84
N TRP A 42 -12.07 9.54 4.90
CA TRP A 42 -12.10 8.55 5.99
C TRP A 42 -11.90 9.19 7.36
N ALA A 43 -10.97 10.13 7.47
CA ALA A 43 -10.73 10.85 8.72
C ALA A 43 -11.85 11.87 9.02
N ALA A 44 -12.34 12.57 8.00
CA ALA A 44 -13.42 13.56 8.15
C ALA A 44 -14.74 12.91 8.60
N GLU A 45 -15.09 11.74 8.06
CA GLU A 45 -16.27 10.95 8.49
C GLU A 45 -16.24 10.56 9.98
N ARG A 46 -15.04 10.52 10.57
CA ARG A 46 -14.81 10.26 12.01
C ARG A 46 -14.79 11.54 12.84
N GLY A 47 -15.07 12.70 12.24
CA GLY A 47 -15.02 14.00 12.89
C GLY A 47 -13.61 14.50 13.20
N TRP A 48 -12.57 13.94 12.57
CA TRP A 48 -11.19 14.34 12.83
C TRP A 48 -10.83 15.59 12.03
N ARG A 49 -9.93 16.40 12.57
CA ARG A 49 -9.37 17.54 11.84
C ARG A 49 -8.22 17.05 10.97
N VAL A 50 -8.29 17.32 9.67
CA VAL A 50 -7.33 16.80 8.68
C VAL A 50 -6.45 17.92 8.14
N TYR A 51 -5.16 17.65 8.02
CA TYR A 51 -4.16 18.52 7.43
C TYR A 51 -3.49 17.80 6.27
N ARG A 52 -3.67 18.31 5.06
CA ARG A 52 -2.90 17.87 3.89
C ARG A 52 -1.54 18.55 3.91
N ARG A 53 -0.50 17.87 3.43
CA ARG A 53 0.87 18.42 3.37
C ARG A 53 1.33 18.97 4.72
N ALA A 54 1.09 18.21 5.79
CA ALA A 54 1.43 18.64 7.14
C ALA A 54 2.95 18.66 7.34
N PRO A 55 3.51 19.67 8.03
CA PRO A 55 4.93 19.67 8.37
C PRO A 55 5.28 18.47 9.26
N SER A 56 6.34 17.76 8.88
CA SER A 56 6.92 16.65 9.65
C SER A 56 7.83 17.19 10.75
N VAL A 57 7.93 16.45 11.86
CA VAL A 57 8.94 16.70 12.89
C VAL A 57 10.36 16.41 12.40
N LEU A 58 10.51 15.65 11.30
CA LEU A 58 11.81 15.40 10.69
C LEU A 58 12.22 16.59 9.79
N PRO A 59 13.31 17.31 10.11
CA PRO A 59 13.80 18.38 9.24
C PRO A 59 14.30 17.86 7.90
N LEU A 60 14.34 18.72 6.88
CA LEU A 60 14.99 18.40 5.60
C LEU A 60 16.50 18.16 5.81
N PRO A 61 17.14 17.36 4.95
CA PRO A 61 18.58 17.18 5.01
C PRO A 61 19.32 18.50 4.69
N PRO A 62 20.59 18.64 5.09
CA PRO A 62 21.44 19.76 4.66
C PRO A 62 21.43 19.94 3.14
N PRO A 63 21.51 21.19 2.64
CA PRO A 63 21.68 22.45 3.39
C PRO A 63 20.37 23.05 3.92
N MET A 64 19.21 22.42 3.67
CA MET A 64 17.89 22.96 4.01
C MET A 64 17.41 22.58 5.42
N SER A 65 18.32 22.29 6.36
CA SER A 65 17.99 21.77 7.70
C SER A 65 17.15 22.69 8.59
N ALA A 66 17.03 23.96 8.24
CA ALA A 66 16.12 24.91 8.88
C ALA A 66 14.65 24.71 8.49
N GLN A 67 14.37 23.87 7.49
CA GLN A 67 13.02 23.59 6.98
C GLN A 67 12.55 22.20 7.39
N GLN A 68 11.24 22.03 7.52
CA GLN A 68 10.62 20.74 7.84
C GLN A 68 10.37 19.92 6.58
N SER A 69 10.50 18.59 6.68
CA SER A 69 9.95 17.69 5.67
C SER A 69 8.41 17.77 5.69
N VAL A 70 7.75 17.20 4.68
CA VAL A 70 6.29 17.23 4.58
C VAL A 70 5.74 15.81 4.60
N LEU A 71 4.64 15.64 5.35
CA LEU A 71 3.78 14.45 5.37
C LEU A 71 2.60 14.65 4.42
N ASP A 72 2.12 13.59 3.77
CA ASP A 72 0.97 13.72 2.87
C ASP A 72 -0.30 14.10 3.63
N VAL A 73 -0.59 13.41 4.75
CA VAL A 73 -1.75 13.66 5.59
C VAL A 73 -1.40 13.52 7.08
N ALA A 74 -1.91 14.44 7.90
CA ALA A 74 -1.99 14.29 9.35
C ALA A 74 -3.42 14.52 9.84
N CYS A 75 -3.86 13.73 10.82
CA CYS A 75 -5.19 13.79 11.39
C CYS A 75 -5.12 13.97 12.90
N ALA A 76 -5.72 15.03 13.42
CA ALA A 76 -5.88 15.23 14.86
C ALA A 76 -7.16 14.53 15.34
N ARG A 77 -7.00 13.65 16.35
CA ARG A 77 -8.06 12.87 16.95
C ARG A 77 -8.51 13.50 18.27
N PRO A 78 -9.82 13.58 18.56
CA PRO A 78 -10.29 14.06 19.87
C PRO A 78 -9.91 13.11 21.01
N ASP A 79 -9.95 11.80 20.76
CA ASP A 79 -9.87 10.77 21.81
C ASP A 79 -8.62 9.88 21.69
N GLY A 80 -7.51 10.40 21.16
CA GLY A 80 -6.28 9.62 21.06
C GLY A 80 -5.12 10.32 20.34
N PRO A 81 -3.98 9.63 20.18
CA PRO A 81 -2.82 10.21 19.51
C PRO A 81 -3.13 10.56 18.04
N PRO A 82 -2.55 11.65 17.50
CA PRO A 82 -2.70 12.00 16.09
C PRO A 82 -2.23 10.86 15.17
N VAL A 83 -2.84 10.75 13.99
CA VAL A 83 -2.44 9.79 12.95
C VAL A 83 -1.71 10.53 11.86
N VAL A 84 -0.57 10.01 11.40
CA VAL A 84 0.18 10.54 10.26
C VAL A 84 0.30 9.49 9.18
N ILE A 85 0.18 9.92 7.92
CA ILE A 85 0.01 9.01 6.79
C ILE A 85 0.88 9.49 5.63
N GLU A 86 1.70 8.58 5.12
CA GLU A 86 2.46 8.74 3.88
C GLU A 86 1.92 7.79 2.82
N ILE A 87 1.83 8.25 1.58
CA ILE A 87 1.18 7.55 0.47
C ILE A 87 2.19 7.42 -0.68
N ASP A 88 2.74 6.22 -0.84
CA ASP A 88 3.83 5.98 -1.78
C ASP A 88 3.51 4.87 -2.80
N HIS A 89 3.85 5.13 -4.06
CA HIS A 89 3.89 4.09 -5.10
C HIS A 89 5.17 3.23 -5.06
N GLY A 90 6.23 3.69 -4.37
CA GLY A 90 7.52 3.00 -4.22
C GLY A 90 7.97 2.84 -2.75
N THR A 91 9.09 2.17 -2.53
CA THR A 91 9.70 2.09 -1.19
C THR A 91 10.83 3.09 -1.09
N ARG A 92 10.72 4.07 -0.18
CA ARG A 92 11.74 5.09 0.06
C ARG A 92 12.16 5.05 1.52
N ARG A 93 13.45 4.83 1.79
CA ARG A 93 14.02 4.84 3.15
C ARG A 93 13.66 6.12 3.91
N ARG A 94 13.65 7.25 3.20
CA ARG A 94 13.29 8.55 3.76
C ARG A 94 11.85 8.60 4.30
N THR A 95 10.90 7.89 3.69
CA THR A 95 9.53 7.81 4.21
C THR A 95 9.51 7.15 5.58
N TRP A 96 10.27 6.07 5.77
CA TRP A 96 10.38 5.41 7.07
C TRP A 96 11.03 6.30 8.11
N GLU A 97 12.09 7.03 7.76
CA GLU A 97 12.72 7.99 8.68
C GLU A 97 11.71 9.04 9.16
N LYS A 98 10.88 9.58 8.26
CA LYS A 98 9.80 10.51 8.63
C LYS A 98 8.84 9.86 9.61
N LEU A 99 8.26 8.72 9.22
CA LEU A 99 7.24 8.04 10.03
C LEU A 99 7.76 7.54 11.39
N LEU A 100 9.02 7.10 11.48
CA LEU A 100 9.66 6.75 12.75
C LEU A 100 9.81 7.97 13.65
N ALA A 101 10.28 9.10 13.12
CA ALA A 101 10.39 10.34 13.89
C ALA A 101 9.03 10.83 14.40
N GLU A 102 7.96 10.67 13.61
CA GLU A 102 6.60 10.96 14.05
C GLU A 102 6.12 10.01 15.16
N ALA A 103 6.49 8.73 15.07
CA ALA A 103 6.19 7.74 16.10
C ALA A 103 6.88 8.07 17.43
N ASP A 104 8.15 8.48 17.37
CA ASP A 104 8.92 8.95 18.52
C ASP A 104 8.29 10.21 19.14
N ALA A 105 7.64 11.04 18.33
CA ALA A 105 6.84 12.18 18.78
C ALA A 105 5.43 11.78 19.30
N GLY A 106 5.17 10.47 19.47
CA GLY A 106 3.93 9.94 20.04
C GLY A 106 2.75 9.86 19.07
N ARG A 107 2.97 10.00 17.76
CA ARG A 107 1.91 9.89 16.73
C ARG A 107 1.78 8.44 16.25
N ILE A 108 0.66 8.11 15.60
CA ILE A 108 0.42 6.81 14.99
C ILE A 108 0.84 6.86 13.51
N PRO A 109 1.94 6.18 13.11
CA PRO A 109 2.42 6.17 11.73
C PRO A 109 1.75 5.09 10.87
N LEU A 110 1.05 5.53 9.82
CA LEU A 110 0.56 4.64 8.76
C LEU A 110 1.30 4.91 7.45
N TRP A 111 1.61 3.86 6.71
CA TRP A 111 2.24 3.93 5.39
C TRP A 111 1.35 3.25 4.35
N LEU A 112 0.68 4.04 3.53
CA LEU A 112 -0.14 3.56 2.44
C LEU A 112 0.75 3.26 1.23
N ARG A 113 0.87 1.98 0.87
CA ARG A 113 1.59 1.52 -0.33
C ARG A 113 0.63 1.15 -1.44
N TRP A 114 0.78 1.76 -2.61
CA TRP A 114 -0.04 1.43 -3.77
C TRP A 114 0.80 0.99 -4.98
N GLY A 115 0.23 0.16 -5.85
CA GLY A 115 0.96 -0.38 -7.02
C GLY A 115 0.43 -1.75 -7.50
N PRO A 116 1.06 -2.37 -8.51
CA PRO A 116 0.63 -3.63 -9.13
C PRO A 116 0.82 -4.90 -8.28
N GLY A 117 0.84 -4.78 -6.96
CA GLY A 117 1.18 -5.84 -6.03
C GLY A 117 2.69 -5.95 -5.76
N ARG A 118 3.07 -6.94 -4.94
CA ARG A 118 4.42 -7.17 -4.38
C ARG A 118 4.83 -6.15 -3.30
N PHE A 119 4.07 -6.12 -2.21
CA PHE A 119 4.38 -5.34 -1.01
C PHE A 119 5.28 -6.14 -0.05
N THR A 120 6.46 -6.58 -0.52
CA THR A 120 7.27 -7.62 0.16
C THR A 120 8.19 -7.12 1.28
N ALA A 121 8.33 -5.80 1.45
CA ALA A 121 9.19 -5.21 2.48
C ALA A 121 8.30 -4.59 3.57
N PRO A 122 7.98 -5.31 4.66
CA PRO A 122 7.29 -4.70 5.80
C PRO A 122 8.14 -3.56 6.36
N PRO A 123 7.53 -2.41 6.70
CA PRO A 123 8.27 -1.32 7.31
C PRO A 123 8.72 -1.71 8.72
N PRO A 124 9.77 -1.07 9.27
CA PRO A 124 10.15 -1.29 10.66
C PRO A 124 9.00 -0.89 11.60
N PRO A 125 8.79 -1.63 12.71
CA PRO A 125 7.83 -1.21 13.73
C PRO A 125 8.24 0.16 14.31
N PRO A 126 7.29 1.00 14.75
CA PRO A 126 5.85 0.74 14.85
C PRO A 126 5.03 1.10 13.59
N ILE A 127 5.66 1.39 12.46
CA ILE A 127 4.95 1.76 11.23
C ILE A 127 4.01 0.63 10.80
N ARG A 128 2.75 0.96 10.51
CA ARG A 128 1.82 0.01 9.89
C ARG A 128 1.61 0.30 8.42
N MET A 129 1.82 -0.73 7.61
CA MET A 129 1.60 -0.65 6.17
C MET A 129 0.13 -0.96 5.85
N VAL A 130 -0.49 -0.10 5.05
CA VAL A 130 -1.80 -0.33 4.43
C VAL A 130 -1.57 -0.43 2.93
N THR A 131 -2.20 -1.38 2.24
CA THR A 131 -1.91 -1.62 0.82
C THR A 131 -3.09 -1.29 -0.08
N CYS A 132 -2.81 -0.79 -1.27
CA CYS A 132 -3.77 -0.48 -2.31
C CYS A 132 -3.28 -1.01 -3.66
N GLU A 133 -3.63 -2.26 -3.97
CA GLU A 133 -3.32 -2.88 -5.26
C GLU A 133 -4.05 -2.18 -6.43
N VAL A 134 -3.34 -1.96 -7.54
CA VAL A 134 -3.88 -1.41 -8.78
C VAL A 134 -3.40 -2.23 -9.96
N THR A 135 -4.06 -2.16 -11.12
CA THR A 135 -3.51 -2.66 -12.38
C THR A 135 -2.77 -1.53 -13.09
N ARG A 136 -1.79 -1.87 -13.94
CA ARG A 136 -1.04 -0.88 -14.74
C ARG A 136 -1.03 -1.27 -16.21
N ARG A 137 -1.07 -0.28 -17.10
CA ARG A 137 -0.83 -0.48 -18.53
C ARG A 137 -0.15 0.73 -19.18
N PRO A 138 0.42 0.58 -20.38
CA PRO A 138 0.89 1.72 -21.17
C PRO A 138 -0.22 2.74 -21.40
N ASP A 139 0.12 4.02 -21.26
CA ASP A 139 -0.77 5.10 -21.65
C ASP A 139 -0.97 5.07 -23.18
N PRO A 140 -2.22 5.02 -23.69
CA PRO A 140 -2.50 5.06 -25.13
C PRO A 140 -1.91 6.29 -25.85
N THR A 141 -1.69 7.39 -25.13
CA THR A 141 -1.10 8.63 -25.67
C THR A 141 0.44 8.60 -25.66
N GLY A 142 1.06 7.53 -25.18
CA GLY A 142 2.51 7.37 -25.11
C GLY A 142 3.19 8.10 -23.96
N ARG A 143 2.44 8.78 -23.07
CA ARG A 143 2.99 9.62 -21.99
C ARG A 143 3.43 8.86 -20.73
N GLY A 144 3.39 7.52 -20.76
CA GLY A 144 3.94 6.69 -19.70
C GLY A 144 3.08 5.47 -19.35
N ARG A 145 2.64 5.39 -18.10
CA ARG A 145 1.81 4.31 -17.57
C ARG A 145 0.59 4.91 -16.87
N VAL A 146 -0.55 4.26 -17.07
CA VAL A 146 -1.79 4.56 -16.38
C VAL A 146 -2.20 3.38 -15.50
N HIS A 147 -2.94 3.68 -14.45
CA HIS A 147 -3.30 2.75 -13.40
C HIS A 147 -4.81 2.72 -13.20
N SER A 148 -5.35 1.52 -12.95
CA SER A 148 -6.77 1.32 -12.72
C SER A 148 -7.01 0.42 -11.51
N ARG A 149 -8.08 0.68 -10.77
CA ARG A 149 -8.54 -0.14 -9.64
C ARG A 149 -10.04 -0.35 -9.77
N SER A 150 -10.44 -1.62 -9.80
CA SER A 150 -11.83 -2.06 -9.72
C SER A 150 -12.11 -2.57 -8.30
N PRO A 151 -13.37 -2.57 -7.84
CA PRO A 151 -13.74 -3.21 -6.59
C PRO A 151 -13.25 -4.65 -6.57
N ARG A 152 -12.82 -5.13 -5.40
CA ARG A 152 -12.36 -6.52 -5.25
C ARG A 152 -13.45 -7.53 -5.64
N ALA A 153 -14.72 -7.19 -5.38
CA ALA A 153 -15.88 -8.00 -5.76
C ALA A 153 -16.04 -8.15 -7.28
N ASP A 154 -15.53 -7.19 -8.06
CA ASP A 154 -15.67 -7.14 -9.53
C ASP A 154 -14.43 -7.66 -10.26
N LYS A 155 -13.44 -8.23 -9.54
CA LYS A 155 -12.33 -8.94 -10.16
C LYS A 155 -12.85 -10.25 -10.76
N LEU A 156 -13.42 -10.15 -11.96
CA LEU A 156 -13.74 -11.31 -12.78
C LEU A 156 -12.45 -12.12 -13.01
N PRO A 157 -12.53 -13.47 -13.01
CA PRO A 157 -11.40 -14.29 -13.41
C PRO A 157 -10.92 -13.88 -14.81
N PRO A 158 -9.60 -13.98 -15.10
CA PRO A 158 -9.07 -13.65 -16.41
C PRO A 158 -9.90 -14.34 -17.51
N ALA A 159 -10.20 -13.62 -18.59
CA ALA A 159 -10.83 -14.23 -19.75
C ALA A 159 -9.87 -15.32 -20.29
N HIS A 160 -10.19 -16.58 -20.05
CA HIS A 160 -9.47 -17.68 -20.65
C HIS A 160 -9.75 -17.67 -22.15
N SER A 161 -8.70 -17.51 -22.97
CA SER A 161 -8.82 -17.76 -24.39
C SER A 161 -9.24 -19.22 -24.58
N VAL A 162 -10.42 -19.44 -25.14
CA VAL A 162 -10.93 -20.77 -25.50
C VAL A 162 -10.17 -21.22 -26.76
N VAL A 163 -8.87 -21.46 -26.63
CA VAL A 163 -8.13 -22.19 -27.66
C VAL A 163 -8.61 -23.62 -27.54
N ARG A 164 -9.32 -24.08 -28.57
CA ARG A 164 -9.72 -25.49 -28.69
C ARG A 164 -8.43 -26.27 -28.88
N VAL A 165 -7.90 -26.82 -27.78
CA VAL A 165 -6.75 -27.70 -27.81
C VAL A 165 -7.19 -28.92 -28.62
N GLY A 166 -6.60 -29.14 -29.79
CA GLY A 166 -6.78 -30.37 -30.55
C GLY A 166 -6.37 -31.58 -29.71
N GLU A 167 -6.85 -32.77 -30.04
CA GLU A 167 -6.59 -34.02 -29.32
C GLU A 167 -5.10 -34.15 -28.95
N VAL A 168 -4.78 -34.01 -27.65
CA VAL A 168 -3.41 -34.12 -27.16
C VAL A 168 -3.23 -35.53 -26.61
N ALA A 169 -2.33 -36.30 -27.21
CA ALA A 169 -1.87 -37.53 -26.61
C ALA A 169 -1.15 -37.18 -25.29
N ALA A 170 -1.70 -37.66 -24.17
CA ALA A 170 -1.08 -37.51 -22.87
C ALA A 170 0.29 -38.22 -22.90
N VAL A 171 1.37 -37.46 -22.70
CA VAL A 171 2.71 -38.02 -22.51
C VAL A 171 2.92 -38.19 -21.01
N GLU A 172 3.01 -39.43 -20.53
CA GLU A 172 3.45 -39.70 -19.17
C GLU A 172 4.93 -39.28 -19.01
N LEU A 173 5.19 -38.43 -18.02
CA LEU A 173 6.55 -38.09 -17.61
C LEU A 173 7.12 -39.22 -16.75
N PRO A 174 8.33 -39.74 -17.04
CA PRO A 174 8.91 -40.82 -16.26
C PRO A 174 9.12 -40.41 -14.80
N LEU A 175 8.57 -41.19 -13.88
CA LEU A 175 8.85 -41.03 -12.45
C LEU A 175 10.28 -41.51 -12.16
N PRO A 176 11.04 -40.81 -11.31
CA PRO A 176 12.36 -41.27 -10.88
C PRO A 176 12.24 -42.59 -10.10
N PRO A 177 13.19 -43.53 -10.27
CA PRO A 177 13.11 -44.83 -9.63
C PRO A 177 13.22 -44.71 -8.10
N PRO A 178 12.54 -45.58 -7.35
CA PRO A 178 12.58 -45.57 -5.89
C PRO A 178 13.99 -45.87 -5.38
N LYS A 179 14.44 -45.11 -4.39
CA LYS A 179 15.74 -45.26 -3.73
C LYS A 179 15.77 -46.59 -2.95
N PRO A 180 16.80 -47.44 -3.09
CA PRO A 180 16.87 -48.69 -2.34
C PRO A 180 16.98 -48.41 -0.84
N PRO A 181 16.35 -49.23 0.02
CA PRO A 181 16.44 -49.08 1.47
C PRO A 181 17.88 -49.26 1.92
N GLY A 182 18.34 -48.33 2.76
CA GLY A 182 19.71 -48.26 3.25
C GLY A 182 20.19 -49.57 3.87
N ALA A 183 21.38 -49.99 3.45
CA ALA A 183 22.19 -50.92 4.21
C ALA A 183 22.71 -50.19 5.45
N SER A 184 22.17 -50.53 6.62
CA SER A 184 22.86 -50.32 7.88
C SER A 184 24.08 -51.23 7.93
N ALA A 185 25.24 -50.65 8.20
CA ALA A 185 26.34 -51.27 8.94
C ALA A 185 26.97 -50.18 9.81
#